data_AF-A0A0E3PCA6-F1
#
_entry.id   AF-A0A0E3PCA6-F1
#
_cell.length_a   1.000
_cell.length_b   1.000
_cell.length_c   1.000
_cell.angle_alpha   90.00
_cell.angle_beta   90.00
_cell.angle_gamma   90.00
#
_symmetry.space_group_name_H-M   'P 1'
#
loop_
_entity.id
_entity.type
_entity.pdbx_description
1 polymer ?
#
loop_
_entity_poly.entity_id
_entity_poly.type
_entity_poly.pdbx_seq_one_letter_code
_entity_poly.pdbx_strand_id
1 'polypeptide(L)'
;MLEELLTTLTPRQQEAVSHSLGPLLILAGAGTGKSTTITAKIACMIEKQGIAPDKILALTFSREAAINMERKVRDLLGQGVDVKVSTFHAFCAELIRENAEICGVSDHFTIFEEIDAAILIYKELNTTSRTAALYANTIAKAKDLNISIDQFKEYLETRKAGLFEFVGEEAWEQFYTEFRIKLNTFHLKNKDEQKTLKAEKKDWQTFRSWNNNPSES
;
A
#
# COMPACT_ATOMS: atom_id res chain seq x y z
N MET A 1 -8.89 -9.67 -36.64
CA MET A 1 -9.32 -9.34 -35.26
C MET A 1 -8.71 -8.03 -34.76
N LEU A 2 -7.38 -7.89 -34.71
CA LEU A 2 -6.77 -6.62 -34.28
C LEU A 2 -7.16 -5.43 -35.19
N GLU A 3 -7.10 -5.59 -36.51
CA GLU A 3 -7.48 -4.50 -37.43
C GLU A 3 -8.93 -4.05 -37.27
N GLU A 4 -9.84 -5.00 -37.10
CA GLU A 4 -11.26 -4.73 -36.83
C GLU A 4 -11.45 -4.00 -35.49
N LEU A 5 -10.70 -4.35 -34.45
CA LEU A 5 -10.75 -3.61 -33.19
C LEU A 5 -10.29 -2.16 -33.39
N LEU A 6 -9.20 -1.93 -34.12
CA LEU A 6 -8.63 -0.60 -34.31
C LEU A 6 -9.59 0.38 -35.01
N THR A 7 -10.46 -0.11 -35.90
CA THR A 7 -11.46 0.74 -36.58
C THR A 7 -12.60 1.16 -35.65
N THR A 8 -12.87 0.41 -34.58
CA THR A 8 -13.91 0.74 -33.59
C THR A 8 -13.45 1.71 -32.50
N LEU A 9 -12.14 1.95 -32.39
CA LEU A 9 -11.56 2.83 -31.37
C LEU A 9 -11.88 4.30 -31.65
N THR A 10 -12.15 5.05 -30.58
CA THR A 10 -12.26 6.52 -30.68
C THR A 10 -10.91 7.15 -31.04
N PRO A 11 -10.88 8.38 -31.58
CA PRO A 11 -9.63 9.06 -31.95
C PRO A 11 -8.59 9.12 -30.81
N ARG A 12 -9.02 9.41 -29.58
CA ARG A 12 -8.14 9.43 -28.40
C ARG A 12 -7.58 8.06 -28.03
N GLN A 13 -8.36 7.00 -28.23
CA GLN A 13 -7.89 5.63 -27.98
C GLN A 13 -6.90 5.21 -29.07
N GLN A 14 -7.14 5.59 -30.34
CA GLN A 14 -6.21 5.35 -31.44
C GLN A 14 -4.87 6.06 -31.21
N GLU A 15 -4.90 7.31 -30.74
CA GLU A 15 -3.69 8.05 -30.34
C GLU A 15 -2.93 7.32 -29.23
N ALA A 16 -3.63 6.90 -28.17
CA ALA A 16 -3.02 6.14 -27.07
C ALA A 16 -2.42 4.80 -27.52
N VAL A 17 -3.06 4.10 -28.45
CA VAL A 17 -2.58 2.83 -29.03
C VAL A 17 -1.37 3.05 -29.93
N SER A 18 -1.36 4.14 -30.71
CA SER A 18 -0.29 4.43 -31.68
C SER A 18 0.97 4.99 -31.02
N HIS A 19 0.86 5.54 -29.82
CA HIS A 19 1.99 6.03 -29.05
C HIS A 19 3.00 4.92 -28.73
N SER A 20 4.25 5.04 -29.19
CA SER A 20 5.28 4.00 -29.06
C SER A 20 6.45 4.37 -28.16
N LEU A 21 6.77 5.66 -28.01
CA LEU A 21 8.00 6.11 -27.34
C LEU A 21 7.71 7.06 -26.18
N GLY A 22 8.36 6.81 -25.05
CA GLY A 22 8.29 7.66 -23.86
C GLY A 22 7.07 7.41 -22.96
N PRO A 23 6.94 8.18 -21.87
CA PRO A 23 5.85 8.03 -20.91
C PRO A 23 4.50 8.49 -21.49
N LEU A 24 3.44 7.73 -21.24
CA LEU A 24 2.06 8.09 -21.61
C LEU A 24 1.13 7.94 -20.41
N LEU A 25 0.38 9.00 -20.10
CA LEU A 25 -0.68 8.98 -19.08
C LEU A 25 -2.05 9.00 -19.75
N ILE A 26 -2.87 7.96 -19.50
CA ILE A 26 -4.25 7.88 -20.00
C ILE A 26 -5.21 8.18 -18.84
N LEU A 27 -5.82 9.37 -18.86
CA LEU A 27 -6.88 9.74 -17.93
C LEU A 27 -8.24 9.28 -18.48
N ALA A 28 -8.89 8.36 -17.78
CA ALA A 28 -10.10 7.74 -18.30
C ALA A 28 -11.10 7.36 -17.20
N GLY A 29 -12.36 7.74 -17.40
CA GLY A 29 -13.48 7.48 -16.50
C GLY A 29 -13.96 6.03 -16.50
N ALA A 30 -14.90 5.69 -15.62
CA ALA A 30 -15.54 4.38 -15.65
C ALA A 30 -16.24 4.16 -17.00
N GLY A 31 -16.17 2.93 -17.54
CA GLY A 31 -16.84 2.58 -18.80
C GLY A 31 -16.20 3.12 -20.10
N THR A 32 -15.15 3.95 -20.04
CA THR A 32 -14.56 4.58 -21.25
C THR A 32 -13.60 3.67 -22.04
N GLY A 33 -13.63 2.35 -21.80
CA GLY A 33 -12.83 1.39 -22.56
C GLY A 33 -11.34 1.32 -22.20
N LYS A 34 -10.90 1.78 -21.02
CA LYS A 34 -9.48 1.71 -20.55
C LYS A 34 -8.79 0.38 -20.84
N SER A 35 -9.43 -0.71 -20.40
CA SER A 35 -8.90 -2.06 -20.58
C SER A 35 -8.73 -2.39 -22.07
N THR A 36 -9.72 -2.06 -22.90
CA THR A 36 -9.67 -2.28 -24.35
C THR A 36 -8.54 -1.49 -25.01
N THR A 37 -8.33 -0.24 -24.59
CA THR A 37 -7.23 0.59 -25.08
C THR A 37 -5.87 0.00 -24.71
N ILE A 38 -5.70 -0.47 -23.48
CA ILE A 38 -4.44 -1.08 -23.02
C ILE A 38 -4.17 -2.39 -23.78
N THR A 39 -5.16 -3.27 -23.94
CA THR A 39 -4.99 -4.55 -24.64
C THR A 39 -4.71 -4.33 -26.13
N ALA A 40 -5.40 -3.38 -26.77
CA ALA A 40 -5.14 -3.01 -28.15
C ALA A 40 -3.74 -2.43 -28.33
N LYS A 41 -3.26 -1.62 -27.37
CA LYS A 41 -1.91 -1.07 -27.37
C LYS A 41 -0.86 -2.19 -27.30
N ILE A 42 -1.02 -3.14 -26.38
CA ILE A 42 -0.14 -4.31 -26.26
C ILE A 42 -0.09 -5.07 -27.58
N ALA A 43 -1.24 -5.36 -28.17
CA ALA A 43 -1.29 -6.09 -29.44
C ALA A 43 -0.63 -5.30 -30.59
N CYS A 44 -0.84 -3.98 -30.67
CA CYS A 44 -0.17 -3.13 -31.66
C CYS A 44 1.35 -3.07 -31.49
N MET A 45 1.85 -3.01 -30.26
CA MET A 45 3.29 -3.05 -29.99
C MET A 45 3.93 -4.33 -30.55
N ILE A 46 3.23 -5.46 -30.45
CA ILE A 46 3.73 -6.74 -30.95
C ILE A 46 3.59 -6.83 -32.47
N GLU A 47 2.37 -6.76 -32.99
CA GLU A 47 2.08 -7.02 -34.41
C GLU A 47 2.59 -5.93 -35.36
N LYS A 48 2.46 -4.66 -34.96
CA LYS A 48 2.77 -3.53 -35.85
C LYS A 48 4.15 -2.94 -35.62
N GLN A 49 4.65 -2.99 -34.38
CA GLN A 49 5.95 -2.41 -34.03
C GLN A 49 7.05 -3.47 -33.87
N GLY A 50 6.71 -4.77 -33.92
CA GLY A 50 7.68 -5.86 -33.83
C GLY A 50 8.35 -5.99 -32.46
N ILE A 51 7.73 -5.46 -31.40
CA ILE A 51 8.25 -5.60 -30.03
C ILE A 51 8.01 -7.04 -29.56
N ALA A 52 9.08 -7.70 -29.13
CA ALA A 52 8.98 -9.05 -28.63
C ALA A 52 8.11 -9.12 -27.34
N PRO A 53 7.21 -10.10 -27.19
CA PRO A 53 6.28 -10.19 -26.06
C PRO A 53 6.94 -10.20 -24.68
N ASP A 54 8.14 -10.78 -24.57
CA ASP A 54 8.98 -10.83 -23.36
C ASP A 54 9.52 -9.46 -22.93
N LYS A 55 9.45 -8.44 -23.80
CA LYS A 55 9.79 -7.05 -23.50
C LYS A 55 8.61 -6.23 -22.98
N ILE A 56 7.43 -6.82 -22.86
CA ILE A 56 6.22 -6.12 -22.44
C ILE A 56 5.76 -6.66 -21.08
N LEU A 57 5.68 -5.76 -20.10
CA LEU A 57 5.11 -6.02 -18.78
C LEU A 57 3.81 -5.22 -18.60
N ALA A 58 2.73 -5.92 -18.27
CA ALA A 58 1.46 -5.30 -17.89
C ALA A 58 1.12 -5.64 -16.43
N LEU A 59 1.01 -4.61 -15.60
CA LEU A 59 0.68 -4.73 -14.18
C LEU A 59 -0.73 -4.24 -13.89
N THR A 60 -1.42 -4.92 -12.98
CA THR A 60 -2.75 -4.55 -12.49
C THR A 60 -2.90 -4.82 -11.00
N PHE A 61 -4.02 -4.38 -10.42
CA PHE A 61 -4.27 -4.48 -8.98
C PHE A 61 -4.92 -5.80 -8.56
N SER A 62 -5.70 -6.45 -9.43
CA SER A 62 -6.40 -7.70 -9.08
C SER A 62 -6.05 -8.85 -10.00
N ARG A 63 -6.17 -10.07 -9.48
CA ARG A 63 -5.89 -11.29 -10.24
C ARG A 63 -6.88 -11.47 -11.38
N GLU A 64 -8.15 -11.13 -11.16
CA GLU A 64 -9.22 -11.19 -12.15
C GLU A 64 -8.95 -10.23 -13.30
N ALA A 65 -8.45 -9.02 -12.99
CA ALA A 65 -8.06 -8.05 -14.01
C ALA A 65 -6.87 -8.56 -14.83
N ALA A 66 -5.90 -9.23 -14.20
CA ALA A 66 -4.74 -9.79 -14.88
C ALA A 66 -5.16 -10.89 -15.86
N ILE A 67 -5.92 -11.88 -15.37
CA ILE A 67 -6.45 -12.99 -16.17
C ILE A 67 -7.30 -12.46 -17.34
N ASN A 68 -8.18 -11.49 -17.08
CA ASN A 68 -9.03 -10.93 -18.13
C ASN A 68 -8.22 -10.15 -19.18
N MET A 69 -7.20 -9.41 -18.76
CA MET A 69 -6.32 -8.67 -19.68
C MET A 69 -5.47 -9.64 -20.52
N GLU A 70 -4.88 -10.66 -19.90
CA GLU A 70 -4.12 -11.71 -20.57
C GLU A 70 -4.98 -12.42 -21.63
N ARG A 71 -6.20 -12.84 -21.27
CA ARG A 71 -7.14 -13.43 -22.22
C ARG A 71 -7.43 -12.51 -23.40
N LYS A 72 -7.72 -11.23 -23.16
CA LYS A 72 -7.99 -10.26 -24.23
C LYS A 72 -6.80 -10.06 -25.16
N VAL A 73 -5.58 -10.03 -24.63
CA VAL A 73 -4.36 -9.93 -25.45
C VAL A 73 -4.20 -11.19 -26.30
N ARG A 74 -4.37 -12.37 -25.70
CA ARG A 74 -4.32 -13.66 -26.41
C ARG A 74 -5.37 -13.76 -27.50
N ASP A 75 -6.59 -13.30 -27.25
CA ASP A 75 -7.65 -13.27 -28.26
C ASP A 75 -7.26 -12.40 -29.46
N LEU A 76 -6.57 -11.27 -29.24
CA LEU A 76 -6.14 -10.36 -30.31
C LEU A 76 -4.96 -10.87 -31.13
N LEU A 77 -4.04 -11.62 -30.51
CA LEU A 77 -2.77 -12.05 -31.11
C LEU A 77 -2.78 -13.51 -31.58
N GLY A 78 -3.76 -14.31 -31.14
CA GLY A 78 -3.82 -15.74 -31.40
C GLY A 78 -3.03 -16.57 -30.37
N GLN A 79 -3.03 -17.89 -30.57
CA GLN A 79 -2.34 -18.82 -29.68
C GLN A 79 -0.82 -18.77 -29.89
N GLY A 80 -0.05 -18.89 -28.81
CA GLY A 80 1.42 -18.95 -28.84
C GLY A 80 2.13 -17.63 -28.54
N VAL A 81 1.39 -16.54 -28.34
CA VAL A 81 1.94 -15.25 -27.91
C VAL A 81 1.56 -14.98 -26.46
N ASP A 82 2.52 -15.15 -25.54
CA ASP A 82 2.32 -14.87 -24.11
C ASP A 82 3.04 -13.59 -23.71
N VAL A 83 2.26 -12.63 -23.21
CA VAL A 83 2.75 -11.37 -22.65
C VAL A 83 2.72 -11.48 -21.13
N LYS A 84 3.72 -10.90 -20.45
CA LYS A 84 3.75 -10.89 -18.99
C LYS A 84 2.66 -9.97 -18.44
N VAL A 85 1.53 -10.55 -18.05
CA VAL A 85 0.43 -9.86 -17.36
C VAL A 85 0.33 -10.37 -15.93
N SER A 86 0.47 -9.49 -14.95
CA SER A 86 0.51 -9.90 -13.53
C SER A 86 -0.07 -8.84 -12.61
N THR A 87 -0.27 -9.20 -11.35
CA THR A 87 -0.46 -8.19 -10.30
C THR A 87 0.89 -7.66 -9.84
N PHE A 88 0.92 -6.48 -9.23
CA PHE A 88 2.14 -5.95 -8.61
C PHE A 88 2.77 -6.96 -7.65
N HIS A 89 1.97 -7.54 -6.74
CA HIS A 89 2.45 -8.51 -5.76
C HIS A 89 2.99 -9.79 -6.41
N ALA A 90 2.29 -10.36 -7.39
CA ALA A 90 2.75 -11.58 -8.04
C ALA A 90 4.03 -11.35 -8.84
N PHE A 91 4.13 -10.24 -9.56
CA PHE A 91 5.35 -9.85 -10.27
C PHE A 91 6.53 -9.63 -9.32
N CYS A 92 6.35 -8.86 -8.24
CA CYS A 92 7.42 -8.62 -7.26
C CYS A 92 7.85 -9.92 -6.57
N ALA A 93 6.91 -10.80 -6.22
CA ALA A 93 7.24 -12.07 -5.59
C ALA A 93 8.06 -12.97 -6.51
N GLU A 94 7.70 -13.05 -7.79
CA GLU A 94 8.48 -13.77 -8.80
C GLU A 94 9.87 -13.16 -8.98
N LEU A 95 9.96 -11.83 -9.14
CA LEU A 95 11.23 -11.12 -9.27
C LEU A 95 12.17 -11.37 -8.07
N ILE A 96 11.63 -11.37 -6.86
CA ILE A 96 12.41 -11.69 -5.65
C ILE A 96 12.85 -13.14 -5.65
N ARG A 97 12.01 -14.10 -6.06
CA ARG A 97 12.41 -15.52 -6.15
C ARG A 97 13.53 -15.74 -7.15
N GLU A 98 13.46 -15.11 -8.32
CA GLU A 98 14.50 -15.18 -9.34
C GLU A 98 15.84 -14.58 -8.88
N ASN A 99 15.80 -13.67 -7.89
CA ASN A 99 16.96 -12.94 -7.37
C ASN A 99 17.15 -13.15 -5.85
N ALA A 100 16.71 -14.31 -5.33
CA ALA A 100 16.59 -14.54 -3.90
C ALA A 100 17.92 -14.39 -3.15
N GLU A 101 19.02 -14.86 -3.78
CA GLU A 101 20.39 -14.72 -3.26
C GLU A 101 20.78 -13.25 -3.06
N ILE A 102 20.53 -12.39 -4.05
CA ILE A 102 20.83 -10.95 -3.99
C ILE A 102 19.97 -10.27 -2.92
N CYS A 103 18.71 -10.69 -2.80
CA CYS A 103 17.78 -10.17 -1.81
C CYS A 103 18.06 -10.69 -0.39
N GLY A 104 18.95 -11.67 -0.20
CA GLY A 104 19.24 -12.26 1.10
C GLY A 104 18.04 -13.01 1.71
N VAL A 105 17.18 -13.57 0.87
CA VAL A 105 15.99 -14.35 1.28
C VAL A 105 16.02 -15.74 0.64
N SER A 106 15.26 -16.69 1.19
CA SER A 106 15.06 -17.97 0.52
C SER A 106 14.15 -17.79 -0.70
N ASP A 107 14.45 -18.48 -1.79
CA ASP A 107 13.58 -18.64 -2.97
C ASP A 107 12.22 -19.32 -2.67
N HIS A 108 12.13 -20.03 -1.54
CA HIS A 108 10.92 -20.64 -1.00
C HIS A 108 10.26 -19.82 0.11
N PHE A 109 10.46 -18.50 0.13
CA PHE A 109 9.83 -17.65 1.14
C PHE A 109 8.29 -17.72 1.08
N THR A 110 7.69 -17.66 2.26
CA THR A 110 6.23 -17.54 2.42
C THR A 110 5.85 -16.08 2.51
N ILE A 111 4.80 -15.69 1.79
CA ILE A 111 4.22 -14.35 1.90
C ILE A 111 3.29 -14.35 3.12
N PHE A 112 3.57 -13.48 4.08
CA PHE A 112 2.74 -13.31 5.26
C PHE A 112 1.58 -12.37 4.96
N GLU A 113 0.38 -12.77 5.35
CA GLU A 113 -0.77 -11.88 5.42
C GLU A 113 -0.73 -11.04 6.71
N GLU A 114 -1.56 -10.01 6.80
CA GLU A 114 -1.62 -9.13 7.97
C GLU A 114 -1.97 -9.91 9.25
N ILE A 115 -2.78 -10.96 9.13
CA ILE A 115 -3.12 -11.85 10.24
C ILE A 115 -1.92 -12.70 10.69
N ASP A 116 -1.09 -13.17 9.75
CA ASP A 116 0.12 -13.95 10.08
C ASP A 116 1.10 -13.08 10.86
N ALA A 117 1.28 -11.84 10.42
CA ALA A 117 2.09 -10.86 11.13
C ALA A 117 1.56 -10.59 12.54
N ALA A 118 0.24 -10.42 12.71
CA ALA A 118 -0.36 -10.23 14.02
C ALA A 118 -0.19 -11.46 14.93
N ILE A 119 -0.34 -12.67 14.41
CA ILE A 119 -0.13 -13.91 15.18
C ILE A 119 1.33 -14.02 15.62
N LEU A 120 2.28 -13.70 14.74
CA LEU A 120 3.71 -13.70 15.06
C LEU A 120 4.00 -12.70 16.18
N ILE A 121 3.53 -11.46 16.04
CA ILE A 121 3.73 -10.40 17.05
C ILE A 121 3.11 -10.80 18.39
N TYR A 122 1.92 -11.39 18.38
CA TYR A 122 1.26 -11.88 19.59
C TYR A 122 2.11 -12.91 20.34
N LYS A 123 2.65 -13.89 19.61
CA LYS A 123 3.47 -14.97 20.16
C LYS A 123 4.82 -14.48 20.68
N GLU A 124 5.51 -13.64 19.90
CA GLU A 124 6.88 -13.21 20.22
C GLU A 124 6.91 -12.12 21.31
N LEU A 125 5.94 -11.20 21.32
CA LEU A 125 5.93 -10.08 22.28
C LEU A 125 5.07 -10.32 23.52
N ASN A 126 4.45 -11.49 23.66
CA ASN A 126 3.53 -11.83 24.77
C ASN A 126 2.48 -10.73 25.05
N THR A 127 1.95 -10.12 23.99
CA THR A 127 1.00 -9.00 24.09
C THR A 127 -0.45 -9.47 23.91
N THR A 128 -1.42 -8.56 23.91
CA THR A 128 -2.82 -8.91 23.60
C THR A 128 -3.02 -9.04 22.09
N SER A 129 -3.97 -9.87 21.64
CA SER A 129 -4.32 -10.00 20.22
C SER A 129 -4.67 -8.67 19.58
N ARG A 130 -5.38 -7.80 20.32
CA ARG A 130 -5.69 -6.42 19.90
C ARG A 130 -4.44 -5.59 19.65
N THR A 131 -3.49 -5.61 20.59
CA THR A 131 -2.24 -4.86 20.47
C THR A 131 -1.41 -5.38 19.30
N ALA A 132 -1.31 -6.71 19.14
CA ALA A 132 -0.59 -7.32 18.05
C ALA A 132 -1.14 -6.92 16.68
N ALA A 133 -2.47 -6.91 16.52
CA ALA A 133 -3.13 -6.42 15.30
C ALA A 133 -2.84 -4.94 15.02
N LEU A 134 -2.84 -4.08 16.06
CA LEU A 134 -2.48 -2.67 15.91
C LEU A 134 -1.03 -2.48 15.47
N TYR A 135 -0.10 -3.28 15.99
CA TYR A 135 1.30 -3.24 15.58
C TYR A 135 1.48 -3.72 14.14
N ALA A 136 0.86 -4.84 13.75
CA ALA A 136 0.89 -5.32 12.38
C ALA A 136 0.40 -4.25 11.38
N ASN A 137 -0.72 -3.60 11.68
CA ASN A 137 -1.26 -2.52 10.83
C ASN A 137 -0.33 -1.30 10.75
N THR A 138 0.30 -0.94 11.88
CA THR A 138 1.24 0.19 11.94
C THR A 138 2.48 -0.10 11.10
N ILE A 139 3.02 -1.32 11.19
CA ILE A 139 4.16 -1.78 10.38
C ILE A 139 3.77 -1.79 8.90
N ALA A 140 2.58 -2.29 8.54
CA ALA A 140 2.10 -2.30 7.16
C ALA A 140 2.04 -0.87 6.58
N LYS A 141 1.43 0.07 7.30
CA LYS A 141 1.41 1.49 6.89
C LYS A 141 2.80 2.11 6.76
N ALA A 142 3.71 1.80 7.69
CA ALA A 142 5.07 2.28 7.60
C ALA A 142 5.75 1.77 6.32
N LYS A 143 5.55 0.49 5.97
CA LYS A 143 6.05 -0.09 4.71
C LYS A 143 5.42 0.57 3.47
N ASP A 144 4.11 0.78 3.46
CA ASP A 144 3.41 1.44 2.35
C ASP A 144 3.92 2.86 2.08
N LEU A 145 4.29 3.57 3.16
CA LEU A 145 4.86 4.92 3.10
C LEU A 145 6.39 4.92 2.93
N ASN A 146 7.00 3.75 2.78
CA ASN A 146 8.44 3.57 2.68
C ASN A 146 9.22 4.22 3.84
N ILE A 147 8.65 4.14 5.05
CA ILE A 147 9.28 4.63 6.28
C ILE A 147 10.24 3.56 6.78
N SER A 148 11.52 3.90 6.91
CA SER A 148 12.54 2.99 7.41
C SER A 148 12.41 2.78 8.92
N ILE A 149 13.00 1.69 9.42
CA ILE A 149 13.07 1.42 10.86
C ILE A 149 13.80 2.56 11.58
N ASP A 150 14.83 3.13 10.97
CA ASP A 150 15.62 4.20 11.59
C ASP A 150 14.83 5.49 11.68
N GLN A 151 14.08 5.85 10.63
CA GLN A 151 13.15 6.98 10.68
C GLN A 151 12.07 6.78 11.74
N PHE A 152 11.58 5.54 11.89
CA PHE A 152 10.60 5.22 12.91
C PHE A 152 11.18 5.34 14.32
N LYS A 153 12.43 4.90 14.54
CA LYS A 153 13.14 5.08 15.81
C LYS A 153 13.36 6.56 16.13
N GLU A 154 13.84 7.34 15.18
CA GLU A 154 14.05 8.79 15.34
C GLU A 154 12.76 9.52 15.73
N TYR A 155 11.66 9.17 15.06
CA TYR A 155 10.33 9.67 15.42
C TYR A 155 9.91 9.29 16.85
N LEU A 156 10.17 8.05 17.28
CA LEU A 156 9.86 7.60 18.64
C LEU A 156 10.72 8.30 19.69
N GLU A 157 12.01 8.50 19.44
CA GLU A 157 12.90 9.23 20.35
C GLU A 157 12.46 10.69 20.49
N THR A 158 12.12 11.35 19.38
CA THR A 158 11.57 12.71 19.38
C THR A 158 10.28 12.80 20.20
N ARG A 159 9.37 11.84 20.01
CA ARG A 159 8.12 11.75 20.78
C ARG A 159 8.39 11.51 22.26
N LYS A 160 9.35 10.66 22.60
CA LYS A 160 9.72 10.31 23.97
C LYS A 160 10.32 11.51 24.70
N ALA A 161 11.21 12.25 24.05
CA ALA A 161 11.80 13.48 24.58
C ALA A 161 10.73 14.52 24.92
N GLY A 162 9.85 14.85 23.98
CA GLY A 162 8.76 15.82 24.22
C GLY A 162 7.75 15.38 25.28
N LEU A 163 7.65 14.08 25.54
CA LEU A 163 6.78 13.51 26.56
C LEU A 163 7.43 13.52 27.95
N PHE A 164 8.74 13.28 28.01
CA PHE A 164 9.53 13.42 29.24
C PHE A 164 9.69 14.87 29.67
N GLU A 165 9.81 15.81 28.74
CA GLU A 165 9.73 17.25 29.07
C GLU A 165 8.38 17.61 29.72
N PHE A 166 7.30 16.93 29.33
CA PHE A 166 5.95 17.20 29.83
C PHE A 166 5.66 16.57 31.20
N VAL A 167 6.03 15.30 31.42
CA VAL A 167 5.68 14.56 32.64
C VAL A 167 6.84 14.50 33.65
N GLY A 168 8.08 14.69 33.20
CA GLY A 168 9.28 14.35 33.96
C GLY A 168 9.58 12.84 33.89
N GLU A 169 10.85 12.46 33.82
CA GLU A 169 11.29 11.07 33.61
C GLU A 169 10.85 10.14 34.76
N GLU A 170 10.87 10.63 36.00
CA GLU A 170 10.50 9.86 37.20
C GLU A 170 8.98 9.61 37.34
N ALA A 171 8.14 10.46 36.74
CA ALA A 171 6.69 10.38 36.88
C ALA A 171 6.00 9.66 35.70
N TRP A 172 6.76 9.22 34.69
CA TRP A 172 6.23 8.58 33.49
C TRP A 172 5.44 7.29 33.78
N GLU A 173 5.96 6.41 34.64
CA GLU A 173 5.29 5.15 35.00
C GLU A 173 3.98 5.36 35.76
N GLN A 174 3.96 6.34 36.67
CA GLN A 174 2.75 6.74 37.39
C GLN A 174 1.73 7.34 36.43
N PHE A 175 2.17 8.28 35.57
CA PHE A 175 1.31 8.90 34.57
C PHE A 175 0.74 7.86 33.60
N TYR A 176 1.56 6.96 33.05
CA TYR A 176 1.10 5.89 32.17
C TYR A 176 0.05 5.00 32.86
N THR A 177 0.31 4.61 34.11
CA THR A 177 -0.60 3.77 34.89
C THR A 177 -1.94 4.48 35.14
N GLU A 178 -1.90 5.73 35.60
CA GLU A 178 -3.11 6.55 35.79
C GLU A 178 -3.87 6.77 34.49
N PHE A 179 -3.18 7.09 33.40
CA PHE A 179 -3.80 7.34 32.10
C PHE A 179 -4.44 6.08 31.53
N ARG A 180 -3.77 4.93 31.68
CA ARG A 180 -4.30 3.62 31.32
C ARG A 180 -5.55 3.28 32.12
N ILE A 181 -5.54 3.52 33.43
CA ILE A 181 -6.72 3.32 34.30
C ILE A 181 -7.84 4.28 33.88
N LYS A 182 -7.56 5.57 33.67
CA LYS A 182 -8.55 6.57 33.23
C LYS A 182 -9.20 6.20 31.90
N LEU A 183 -8.42 5.75 30.92
CA LEU A 183 -8.96 5.30 29.62
C LEU A 183 -9.80 4.04 29.74
N ASN A 184 -9.31 3.05 30.50
CA ASN A 184 -10.03 1.78 30.67
C ASN A 184 -11.30 1.94 31.51
N THR A 185 -11.35 2.90 32.44
CA THR A 185 -12.54 3.19 33.28
C THR A 185 -13.42 4.32 32.75
N PHE A 186 -13.08 4.90 31.59
CA PHE A 186 -13.80 6.04 30.99
C PHE A 186 -15.30 5.77 30.80
N HIS A 187 -15.66 4.53 30.45
CA HIS A 187 -17.04 4.10 30.23
C HIS A 187 -17.84 3.93 31.53
N LEU A 188 -17.18 3.89 32.69
CA LEU A 188 -17.80 3.75 34.02
C LEU A 188 -18.10 5.11 34.67
N LYS A 189 -17.64 6.22 34.09
CA LYS A 189 -17.84 7.57 34.62
C LYS A 189 -19.19 8.15 34.22
N ASN A 190 -19.79 8.97 35.10
CA ASN A 190 -21.12 9.57 34.89
C ASN A 190 -21.12 10.58 33.73
N LYS A 191 -22.30 10.88 33.16
CA LYS A 191 -22.43 11.72 31.94
C LYS A 191 -21.79 13.10 32.05
N ASP A 192 -21.78 13.71 33.24
CA ASP A 192 -21.18 15.02 33.46
C ASP A 192 -19.64 14.95 33.48
N GLU A 193 -19.06 13.92 34.10
CA GLU A 193 -17.60 13.68 34.10
C GLU A 193 -17.06 13.35 32.70
N GLN A 194 -17.84 12.62 31.89
CA GLN A 194 -17.50 12.37 30.50
C GLN A 194 -17.49 13.65 29.65
N LYS A 195 -18.27 14.67 30.04
CA LYS A 195 -18.35 15.97 29.35
C LYS A 195 -17.12 16.82 29.65
N THR A 196 -16.66 16.87 30.91
CA THR A 196 -15.43 17.55 31.33
C THR A 196 -14.19 16.93 30.68
N LEU A 197 -14.11 15.60 30.64
CA LEU A 197 -12.99 14.89 29.99
C LEU A 197 -12.98 15.05 28.45
N LYS A 198 -14.14 15.24 27.82
CA LYS A 198 -14.23 15.59 26.39
C LYS A 198 -13.72 17.00 26.10
N ALA A 199 -13.86 17.92 27.06
CA ALA A 199 -13.29 19.26 26.97
C ALA A 199 -11.76 19.21 27.11
N GLU A 200 -11.24 18.49 28.11
CA GLU A 200 -9.79 18.22 28.22
C GLU A 200 -9.23 17.55 26.96
N LYS A 201 -9.93 16.55 26.40
CA LYS A 201 -9.55 15.89 25.14
C LYS A 201 -9.42 16.87 23.97
N LYS A 202 -10.21 17.95 23.96
CA LYS A 202 -10.14 19.00 22.94
C LYS A 202 -8.85 19.82 23.10
N ASP A 203 -8.46 20.13 24.33
CA ASP A 203 -7.18 20.79 24.62
C ASP A 203 -5.97 19.89 24.25
N TRP A 204 -6.08 18.57 24.48
CA TRP A 204 -5.08 17.59 24.03
C TRP A 204 -5.00 17.47 22.50
N GLN A 205 -6.10 17.68 21.78
CA GLN A 205 -6.08 17.72 20.32
C GLN A 205 -5.35 18.95 19.80
N THR A 206 -5.44 20.08 20.51
CA THR A 206 -4.69 21.31 20.21
C THR A 206 -3.18 21.12 20.42
N PHE A 207 -2.77 20.38 21.47
CA PHE A 207 -1.37 19.95 21.66
C PHE A 207 -0.88 19.08 20.50
N ARG A 208 -1.76 18.20 19.97
CA ARG A 208 -1.46 17.32 18.84
C ARG A 208 -1.26 18.09 17.52
N SER A 209 -1.91 19.24 17.33
CA SER A 209 -1.71 20.10 16.15
C SER A 209 -0.40 20.90 16.18
N TRP A 210 0.10 21.24 17.37
CA TRP A 210 1.38 21.97 17.52
C TRP A 210 2.59 21.09 17.15
N ASN A 211 2.57 19.81 17.55
CA ASN A 211 3.65 18.86 17.28
C ASN A 211 3.68 18.25 15.87
N ASN A 212 2.71 18.56 15.01
CA ASN A 212 2.66 18.07 13.63
C ASN A 212 3.13 19.09 12.59
N ASN A 213 3.53 20.30 13.00
CA ASN A 213 4.00 21.35 12.09
C ASN A 213 5.21 22.09 12.70
N PRO A 214 6.45 21.59 12.52
CA PRO A 214 7.64 22.19 13.13
C PRO A 214 8.15 23.45 12.41
N SER A 215 7.44 23.98 11.41
CA SER A 215 7.93 25.01 10.49
C SER A 215 7.35 26.43 10.68
N GLU A 216 6.77 26.75 11.83
CA GLU A 216 6.41 28.14 12.15
C GLU A 216 7.00 28.55 13.49
N SER A 217 8.25 28.96 13.45
CA SER A 217 8.88 29.90 14.38
C SER A 217 9.64 30.95 13.58
#